data_AF-A0A943BMA5-F1
#
_entry.id   AF-A0A943BMA5-F1
#
_cell.length_a   1.000
_cell.length_b   1.000
_cell.length_c   1.000
_cell.angle_alpha   90.00
_cell.angle_beta   90.00
_cell.angle_gamma   90.00
#
_symmetry.space_group_name_H-M   'P 1'
#
loop_
_entity.id
_entity.type
_entity.pdbx_description
1 polymer ?
#
loop_
_entity_poly.entity_id
_entity_poly.type
_entity_poly.pdbx_seq_one_letter_code
_entity_poly.pdbx_strand_id
1 'polypeptide(L)'
;MYRKTSAVPISKIESGDLEVVGTENGRPTLIFGENSTVGGQIPTIWLEKEFHTTSGTQELSSLFADQGKVFDYPKPVRLVENVIYAVSNRNALVLDSFAGSGTTGHAVMNLNERDGGSRRYILIELGDYADSVTAERQRRIIGGHLAKRETRTRLYEKKLTSGNLKNAARFVDEAHAAINALPQGSYDTIDGPKMDGPSIVVEGVTSSGSHVPGIDSGFSYYELGPALFDVEEPPIASKSASPSISLNASVPIEAVRRYVWHTETRASYVDRTAECPWLLGENAQAAYYLAYVPGQETVLDYGLLKELTVKGHPTVVYASRCALSQEQLDAMGVVFKQIPSQIARM
;
A
#
# COMPACT_ATOMS: atom_id res chain seq x y z
N MET A 1 -0.32 -21.90 -44.25
CA MET A 1 1.06 -21.65 -43.81
C MET A 1 1.31 -20.14 -43.87
N TYR A 2 1.00 -19.42 -42.79
CA TYR A 2 1.25 -17.98 -42.70
C TYR A 2 2.46 -17.78 -41.77
N ARG A 3 3.64 -17.59 -42.34
CA ARG A 3 4.80 -17.05 -41.62
C ARG A 3 4.70 -15.52 -41.72
N LYS A 4 4.24 -14.85 -40.66
CA LYS A 4 4.61 -13.45 -40.45
C LYS A 4 6.05 -13.46 -39.94
N THR A 5 7.02 -13.41 -40.83
CA THR A 5 8.35 -12.87 -40.50
C THR A 5 8.14 -11.41 -40.14
N SER A 6 8.20 -11.10 -38.85
CA SER A 6 8.12 -9.72 -38.38
C SER A 6 9.28 -8.93 -38.98
N ALA A 7 9.00 -7.87 -39.74
CA ALA A 7 10.01 -6.95 -40.27
C ALA A 7 10.65 -6.09 -39.15
N VAL A 8 10.05 -6.09 -37.96
CA VAL A 8 10.39 -5.24 -36.81
C VAL A 8 11.79 -5.48 -36.21
N PRO A 9 12.32 -6.72 -36.11
CA PRO A 9 13.66 -6.94 -35.58
C PRO A 9 14.75 -6.49 -36.55
N ILE A 10 14.55 -6.65 -37.86
CA ILE A 10 15.55 -6.32 -38.89
C ILE A 10 15.76 -4.81 -38.96
N SER A 11 14.68 -4.02 -39.00
CA SER A 11 14.78 -2.56 -39.05
C SER A 11 15.48 -1.96 -37.84
N LYS A 12 15.37 -2.60 -36.66
CA LYS A 12 16.02 -2.14 -35.43
C LYS A 12 17.50 -2.54 -35.33
N ILE A 13 17.89 -3.63 -35.98
CA ILE A 13 19.31 -3.98 -36.15
C ILE A 13 19.96 -2.99 -37.12
N GLU A 14 19.29 -2.69 -38.24
CA GLU A 14 19.78 -1.73 -39.24
C GLU A 14 19.84 -0.29 -38.71
N SER A 15 18.94 0.11 -37.80
CA SER A 15 18.99 1.43 -37.14
C SER A 15 20.01 1.53 -36.01
N GLY A 16 20.60 0.42 -35.57
CA GLY A 16 21.54 0.37 -34.44
C GLY A 16 20.88 0.35 -33.05
N ASP A 17 19.56 0.20 -32.97
CA ASP A 17 18.80 0.14 -31.70
C ASP A 17 18.87 -1.25 -31.02
N LEU A 18 19.33 -2.28 -31.76
CA LEU A 18 19.44 -3.66 -31.30
C LEU A 18 20.82 -4.21 -31.70
N GLU A 19 21.69 -4.41 -30.71
CA GLU A 19 23.00 -5.03 -30.94
C GLU A 19 22.87 -6.57 -30.95
N VAL A 20 23.41 -7.20 -32.01
CA VAL A 20 23.53 -8.66 -32.13
C VAL A 20 24.93 -9.06 -31.67
N VAL A 21 25.01 -9.73 -30.52
CA VAL A 21 26.26 -10.24 -29.92
C VAL A 21 26.64 -11.63 -30.41
N GLY A 22 25.76 -12.34 -31.12
CA GLY A 22 26.13 -13.59 -31.76
C GLY A 22 24.99 -14.35 -32.44
N THR A 23 25.30 -15.57 -32.87
CA THR A 23 24.36 -16.54 -33.44
C THR A 23 24.58 -17.90 -32.79
N GLU A 24 23.50 -18.67 -32.58
CA GLU A 24 23.62 -20.04 -32.07
C GLU A 24 24.05 -20.98 -33.20
N ASN A 25 25.15 -21.72 -33.01
CA ASN A 25 25.69 -22.62 -34.04
C ASN A 25 24.66 -23.69 -34.46
N GLY A 26 24.36 -23.75 -35.76
CA GLY A 26 23.46 -24.74 -36.35
C GLY A 26 21.96 -24.36 -36.32
N ARG A 27 21.60 -23.16 -35.84
CA ARG A 27 20.23 -22.63 -35.88
C ARG A 27 20.20 -21.19 -36.38
N PRO A 28 19.14 -20.74 -37.08
CA PRO A 28 19.00 -19.35 -37.50
C PRO A 28 18.47 -18.49 -36.32
N THR A 29 19.16 -18.52 -35.19
CA THR A 29 18.80 -17.81 -33.96
C THR A 29 19.88 -16.77 -33.64
N LEU A 30 19.48 -15.50 -33.52
CA LEU A 30 20.35 -14.40 -33.11
C LEU A 30 20.35 -14.26 -31.59
N ILE A 31 21.51 -13.94 -31.02
CA ILE A 31 21.71 -13.59 -29.62
C ILE A 31 21.88 -12.08 -29.55
N PHE A 32 21.02 -11.41 -28.80
CA PHE A 32 21.05 -9.95 -28.61
C PHE A 32 21.74 -9.57 -27.29
N GLY A 33 22.40 -8.41 -27.25
CA GLY A 33 23.13 -7.92 -26.07
C GLY A 33 22.19 -7.38 -24.98
N GLU A 34 22.76 -6.80 -23.92
CA GLU A 34 22.00 -6.05 -22.90
C GLU A 34 21.48 -4.73 -23.50
N ASN A 35 20.40 -4.80 -24.29
CA ASN A 35 19.78 -3.63 -24.89
C ASN A 35 18.77 -3.01 -23.91
N SER A 36 18.92 -1.71 -23.60
CA SER A 36 17.88 -0.91 -22.95
C SER A 36 16.98 -0.27 -23.99
N THR A 37 15.66 -0.43 -23.87
CA THR A 37 14.72 0.27 -24.75
C THR A 37 14.81 1.79 -24.55
N VAL A 38 14.94 2.53 -25.65
CA VAL A 38 14.72 3.98 -25.67
C VAL A 38 13.28 4.23 -25.20
N GLY A 39 13.12 4.79 -24.00
CA GLY A 39 11.86 5.32 -23.45
C GLY A 39 10.60 4.57 -23.87
N GLY A 40 10.43 3.33 -23.42
CA GLY A 40 9.21 2.57 -23.69
C GLY A 40 8.01 3.31 -23.10
N GLN A 41 7.13 3.84 -23.95
CA GLN A 41 5.82 4.30 -23.53
C GLN A 41 5.15 3.16 -22.75
N ILE A 42 4.56 3.50 -21.60
CA ILE A 42 3.82 2.55 -20.77
C ILE A 42 2.77 1.89 -21.67
N PRO A 43 2.76 0.55 -21.81
CA PRO A 43 1.79 -0.11 -22.68
C PRO A 43 0.38 0.25 -22.21
N THR A 44 -0.54 0.46 -23.16
CA THR A 44 -1.95 0.73 -22.83
C THR A 44 -2.75 -0.55 -22.59
N ILE A 45 -2.21 -1.70 -22.99
CA ILE A 45 -2.81 -3.04 -22.83
C ILE A 45 -1.77 -3.95 -22.18
N TRP A 46 -2.18 -4.62 -21.11
CA TRP A 46 -1.36 -5.46 -20.23
C TRP A 46 -1.97 -6.86 -20.27
N LEU A 47 -1.28 -7.82 -20.90
CA LEU A 47 -1.79 -9.18 -21.20
C LEU A 47 -0.94 -10.30 -20.57
N GLU A 48 0.08 -9.92 -19.82
CA GLU A 48 0.98 -10.83 -19.14
C GLU A 48 0.22 -11.61 -18.07
N LYS A 49 0.46 -12.91 -17.98
CA LYS A 49 -0.28 -13.81 -17.08
C LYS A 49 -0.08 -13.42 -15.62
N GLU A 50 1.08 -12.88 -15.30
CA GLU A 50 1.49 -12.35 -14.00
C GLU A 50 0.63 -11.15 -13.55
N PHE A 51 -0.13 -10.55 -14.46
CA PHE A 51 -1.08 -9.48 -14.17
C PHE A 51 -2.52 -9.96 -13.98
N HIS A 52 -2.76 -11.26 -14.16
CA HIS A 52 -4.08 -11.83 -13.95
C HIS A 52 -4.41 -11.92 -12.45
N THR A 53 -5.69 -11.75 -12.11
CA THR A 53 -6.20 -11.85 -10.73
C THR A 53 -5.85 -13.17 -10.04
N THR A 54 -5.73 -14.26 -10.80
CA THR A 54 -5.30 -15.56 -10.30
C THR A 54 -3.91 -15.54 -9.69
N SER A 55 -2.98 -14.76 -10.26
CA SER A 55 -1.61 -14.62 -9.76
C SER A 55 -1.59 -13.95 -8.39
N GLY A 56 -2.36 -12.88 -8.20
CA GLY A 56 -2.48 -12.23 -6.89
C GLY A 56 -3.02 -13.19 -5.82
N THR A 57 -4.05 -13.98 -6.14
CA THR A 57 -4.61 -14.97 -5.21
C THR A 57 -3.58 -16.04 -4.84
N GLN A 58 -2.81 -16.54 -5.82
CA GLN A 58 -1.77 -17.54 -5.59
C GLN A 58 -0.61 -16.99 -4.74
N GLU A 59 -0.13 -15.78 -5.06
CA GLU A 59 0.92 -15.10 -4.32
C GLU A 59 0.54 -14.94 -2.84
N LEU A 60 -0.66 -14.41 -2.57
CA LEU A 60 -1.12 -14.20 -1.20
C LEU A 60 -1.36 -15.54 -0.46
N SER A 61 -1.97 -16.52 -1.11
CA SER A 61 -2.18 -17.85 -0.51
C SER A 61 -0.86 -18.55 -0.18
N SER A 62 0.17 -18.33 -0.99
CA SER A 62 1.51 -18.87 -0.74
C SER A 62 2.18 -18.18 0.45
N LEU A 63 1.98 -16.88 0.62
CA LEU A 63 2.50 -16.08 1.74
C LEU A 63 1.82 -16.43 3.08
N PHE A 64 0.54 -16.81 3.02
CA PHE A 64 -0.29 -17.20 4.16
C PHE A 64 -0.57 -18.71 4.16
N ALA A 65 0.41 -19.53 3.76
CA ALA A 65 0.24 -20.97 3.58
C ALA A 65 -0.26 -21.71 4.85
N ASP A 66 0.00 -21.15 6.03
CA ASP A 66 -0.44 -21.61 7.35
C ASP A 66 -1.90 -21.24 7.70
N GLN A 67 -2.50 -20.28 6.99
CA GLN A 67 -3.84 -19.74 7.29
C GLN A 67 -4.85 -19.94 6.16
N GLY A 68 -4.41 -20.43 5.00
CA GLY A 68 -5.28 -20.65 3.84
C GLY A 68 -5.70 -19.33 3.19
N LYS A 69 -6.95 -19.25 2.73
CA LYS A 69 -7.46 -18.07 2.02
C LYS A 69 -7.83 -16.96 3.01
N VAL A 70 -7.01 -15.92 3.08
CA VAL A 70 -7.18 -14.78 4.00
C VAL A 70 -7.80 -13.53 3.37
N PHE A 71 -7.86 -13.45 2.04
CA PHE A 71 -8.37 -12.27 1.33
C PHE A 71 -8.96 -12.63 -0.03
N ASP A 72 -9.94 -11.85 -0.47
CA ASP A 72 -10.59 -11.99 -1.76
C ASP A 72 -9.99 -11.03 -2.81
N TYR A 73 -9.58 -11.58 -3.94
CA TYR A 73 -9.13 -10.83 -5.13
C TYR A 73 -7.98 -9.83 -4.87
N PRO A 74 -6.89 -10.22 -4.17
CA PRO A 74 -5.72 -9.35 -4.05
C PRO A 74 -5.15 -8.99 -5.43
N LYS A 75 -4.66 -7.76 -5.57
CA LYS A 75 -3.99 -7.34 -6.80
C LYS A 75 -2.67 -8.10 -6.95
N PRO A 76 -2.27 -8.54 -8.17
CA PRO A 76 -0.97 -9.17 -8.38
C PRO A 76 0.17 -8.20 -8.10
N VAL A 77 1.20 -8.63 -7.37
CA VAL A 77 2.34 -7.77 -6.99
C VAL A 77 3.04 -7.25 -8.23
N ARG A 78 3.26 -8.13 -9.22
CA ARG A 78 4.01 -7.80 -10.42
C ARG A 78 3.35 -6.70 -11.26
N LEU A 79 2.02 -6.62 -11.25
CA LEU A 79 1.29 -5.54 -11.90
C LEU A 79 1.61 -4.21 -11.23
N VAL A 80 1.50 -4.15 -9.90
CA VAL A 80 1.72 -2.93 -9.12
C VAL A 80 3.18 -2.48 -9.17
N GLU A 81 4.14 -3.43 -9.14
CA GLU A 81 5.57 -3.14 -9.34
C GLU A 81 5.81 -2.41 -10.66
N ASN A 82 5.22 -2.90 -11.76
CA ASN A 82 5.43 -2.31 -13.07
C ASN A 82 4.78 -0.93 -13.18
N VAL A 83 3.61 -0.72 -12.59
CA VAL A 83 2.99 0.61 -12.51
C VAL A 83 3.90 1.58 -11.78
N ILE A 84 4.35 1.23 -10.56
CA ILE A 84 5.22 2.10 -9.76
C ILE A 84 6.54 2.35 -10.46
N TYR A 85 7.17 1.31 -11.01
CA TYR A 85 8.44 1.43 -11.74
C TYR A 85 8.34 2.37 -12.95
N ALA A 86 7.20 2.36 -13.64
CA ALA A 86 7.00 3.16 -14.84
C ALA A 86 6.68 4.64 -14.56
N VAL A 87 6.04 4.95 -13.44
CA VAL A 87 5.55 6.31 -13.15
C VAL A 87 6.31 7.05 -12.04
N SER A 88 7.21 6.35 -11.32
CA SER A 88 7.92 6.91 -10.16
C SER A 88 9.44 6.78 -10.29
N ASN A 89 10.14 7.65 -9.58
CA ASN A 89 11.59 7.55 -9.42
C ASN A 89 11.96 6.63 -8.24
N ARG A 90 13.26 6.43 -8.03
CA ARG A 90 13.78 5.52 -6.99
C ARG A 90 13.64 6.04 -5.55
N ASN A 91 13.17 7.26 -5.32
CA ASN A 91 12.99 7.85 -3.98
C ASN A 91 11.57 8.37 -3.71
N ALA A 92 10.60 7.93 -4.52
CA ALA A 92 9.22 8.38 -4.45
C ALA A 92 8.54 7.99 -3.13
N LEU A 93 7.53 8.77 -2.75
CA LEU A 93 6.53 8.39 -1.75
C LEU A 93 5.27 7.88 -2.47
N VAL A 94 4.92 6.62 -2.26
CA VAL A 94 3.74 5.98 -2.85
C VAL A 94 2.62 5.94 -1.81
N LEU A 95 1.46 6.53 -2.13
CA LEU A 95 0.27 6.48 -1.28
C LEU A 95 -0.77 5.57 -1.91
N ASP A 96 -1.26 4.61 -1.15
CA ASP A 96 -2.43 3.80 -1.49
C ASP A 96 -3.48 3.94 -0.40
N SER A 97 -4.54 4.70 -0.69
CA SER A 97 -5.63 4.94 0.25
C SER A 97 -6.67 3.82 0.31
N PHE A 98 -6.47 2.75 -0.47
CA PHE A 98 -7.34 1.58 -0.56
C PHE A 98 -6.48 0.31 -0.61
N ALA A 99 -5.65 0.14 0.42
CA ALA A 99 -4.55 -0.82 0.41
C ALA A 99 -5.01 -2.27 0.23
N GLY A 100 -6.21 -2.62 0.68
CA GLY A 100 -6.76 -3.98 0.67
C GLY A 100 -5.75 -4.94 1.31
N SER A 101 -5.40 -6.00 0.59
CA SER A 101 -4.37 -6.95 1.02
C SER A 101 -2.94 -6.41 1.16
N GLY A 102 -2.65 -5.12 0.93
CA GLY A 102 -1.30 -4.55 1.08
C GLY A 102 -0.35 -4.76 -0.11
N THR A 103 -0.88 -5.03 -1.31
CA THR A 103 -0.05 -5.31 -2.50
C THR A 103 0.93 -4.19 -2.83
N THR A 104 0.51 -2.92 -2.67
CA THR A 104 1.34 -1.76 -2.98
C THR A 104 2.59 -1.68 -2.12
N GLY A 105 2.49 -1.95 -0.82
CA GLY A 105 3.64 -1.99 0.07
C GLY A 105 4.63 -3.10 -0.31
N HIS A 106 4.12 -4.31 -0.60
CA HIS A 106 4.93 -5.42 -1.11
C HIS A 106 5.69 -5.01 -2.39
N ALA A 107 5.00 -4.46 -3.39
CA ALA A 107 5.61 -4.03 -4.64
C ALA A 107 6.73 -2.99 -4.44
N VAL A 108 6.54 -2.02 -3.53
CA VAL A 108 7.57 -1.02 -3.21
C VAL A 108 8.83 -1.67 -2.62
N MET A 109 8.67 -2.61 -1.70
CA MET A 109 9.80 -3.32 -1.08
C MET A 109 10.58 -4.14 -2.12
N ASN A 110 9.88 -4.88 -2.98
CA ASN A 110 10.53 -5.64 -4.07
C ASN A 110 11.28 -4.73 -5.04
N LEU A 111 10.73 -3.56 -5.36
CA LEU A 111 11.40 -2.60 -6.23
C LEU A 111 12.68 -2.06 -5.60
N ASN A 112 12.65 -1.70 -4.31
CA ASN A 112 13.82 -1.21 -3.61
C ASN A 112 14.92 -2.28 -3.51
N GLU A 113 14.57 -3.53 -3.20
CA GLU A 113 15.52 -4.65 -3.20
C GLU A 113 16.12 -4.87 -4.59
N ARG A 114 15.27 -4.84 -5.64
CA ARG A 114 15.69 -5.09 -7.02
C ARG A 114 16.59 -3.99 -7.59
N ASP A 115 16.30 -2.73 -7.30
CA ASP A 115 16.96 -1.58 -7.94
C ASP A 115 17.77 -0.69 -6.98
N GLY A 116 17.96 -1.11 -5.72
CA GLY A 116 18.68 -0.33 -4.71
C GLY A 116 18.01 1.01 -4.40
N GLY A 117 16.71 1.14 -4.68
CA GLY A 117 15.92 2.34 -4.44
C GLY A 117 15.62 2.58 -2.96
N SER A 118 15.10 3.77 -2.67
CA SER A 118 14.68 4.24 -1.35
C SER A 118 13.23 4.75 -1.39
N ARG A 119 12.36 4.10 -2.17
CA ARG A 119 10.94 4.44 -2.25
C ARG A 119 10.29 4.17 -0.89
N ARG A 120 9.39 5.06 -0.47
CA ARG A 120 8.60 4.94 0.76
C ARG A 120 7.14 4.73 0.39
N TYR A 121 6.36 4.16 1.29
CA TYR A 121 4.94 3.97 1.07
C TYR A 121 4.09 4.32 2.28
N ILE A 122 2.84 4.70 2.02
CA ILE A 122 1.77 4.86 3.02
C ILE A 122 0.58 4.04 2.51
N LEU A 123 0.09 3.14 3.36
CA LEU A 123 -1.10 2.33 3.12
C LEU A 123 -2.19 2.78 4.08
N ILE A 124 -3.40 2.98 3.57
CA ILE A 124 -4.60 3.21 4.38
C ILE A 124 -5.58 2.07 4.10
N GLU A 125 -6.05 1.44 5.17
CA GLU A 125 -7.06 0.38 5.13
C GLU A 125 -8.06 0.60 6.26
N LEU A 126 -9.35 0.43 5.96
CA LEU A 126 -10.47 0.65 6.89
C LEU A 126 -11.13 -0.67 7.32
N GLY A 127 -10.80 -1.79 6.66
CA GLY A 127 -11.28 -3.11 7.03
C GLY A 127 -10.73 -3.59 8.38
N ASP A 128 -11.51 -4.44 9.03
CA ASP A 128 -11.14 -5.14 10.27
C ASP A 128 -9.93 -6.09 10.10
N TYR A 129 -9.56 -6.38 8.85
CA TYR A 129 -8.40 -7.17 8.45
C TYR A 129 -7.12 -6.36 8.24
N ALA A 130 -7.12 -5.05 8.52
CA ALA A 130 -5.95 -4.20 8.29
C ALA A 130 -4.70 -4.73 9.02
N ASP A 131 -4.84 -5.17 10.26
CA ASP A 131 -3.72 -5.75 11.01
C ASP A 131 -3.40 -7.20 10.56
N SER A 132 -4.43 -8.04 10.49
CA SER A 132 -4.30 -9.49 10.27
C SER A 132 -3.94 -9.88 8.83
N VAL A 133 -4.17 -9.01 7.86
CA VAL A 133 -3.88 -9.26 6.43
C VAL A 133 -2.96 -8.20 5.86
N THR A 134 -3.35 -6.92 5.89
CA THR A 134 -2.61 -5.85 5.22
C THR A 134 -1.23 -5.63 5.85
N ALA A 135 -1.18 -5.45 7.18
CA ALA A 135 0.06 -5.30 7.93
C ALA A 135 0.82 -6.62 8.04
N GLU A 136 0.11 -7.73 8.28
CA GLU A 136 0.72 -9.06 8.38
C GLU A 136 1.46 -9.48 7.10
N ARG A 137 0.92 -9.14 5.93
CA ARG A 137 1.64 -9.31 4.67
C ARG A 137 3.00 -8.63 4.70
N GLN A 138 3.06 -7.38 5.16
CA GLN A 138 4.32 -6.63 5.25
C GLN A 138 5.28 -7.28 6.24
N ARG A 139 4.79 -7.72 7.41
CA ARG A 139 5.60 -8.45 8.41
C ARG A 139 6.23 -9.71 7.81
N ARG A 140 5.47 -10.49 7.06
CA ARG A 140 5.95 -11.75 6.45
C ARG A 140 6.94 -11.55 5.32
N ILE A 141 6.83 -10.45 4.58
CA ILE A 141 7.81 -10.12 3.55
C ILE A 141 9.11 -9.63 4.19
N ILE A 142 9.02 -8.82 5.24
CA ILE A 142 10.20 -8.28 5.94
C ILE A 142 10.91 -9.37 6.77
N GLY A 143 10.15 -10.17 7.52
CA GLY A 143 10.69 -11.22 8.39
C GLY A 143 11.05 -12.51 7.67
N GLY A 144 10.67 -12.64 6.39
CA GLY A 144 10.69 -13.91 5.67
C GLY A 144 9.50 -14.80 6.04
N HIS A 145 9.22 -15.77 5.19
CA HIS A 145 8.03 -16.62 5.33
C HIS A 145 8.25 -18.01 4.72
N LEU A 146 7.40 -18.95 5.10
CA LEU A 146 7.31 -20.25 4.43
C LEU A 146 6.37 -20.11 3.25
N ALA A 147 6.92 -20.15 2.03
CA ALA A 147 6.11 -20.18 0.83
C ALA A 147 5.77 -21.63 0.46
N LYS A 148 4.51 -21.88 0.11
CA LYS A 148 4.10 -23.14 -0.48
C LYS A 148 4.61 -23.19 -1.91
N ARG A 149 5.61 -24.04 -2.17
CA ARG A 149 6.11 -24.30 -3.52
C ARG A 149 5.40 -25.52 -4.09
N GLU A 150 4.58 -25.29 -5.10
CA GLU A 150 3.99 -26.37 -5.89
C GLU A 150 4.97 -26.87 -6.94
N THR A 151 5.26 -28.16 -6.92
CA THR A 151 5.99 -28.85 -7.98
C THR A 151 4.98 -29.63 -8.81
N ARG A 152 4.88 -29.26 -10.10
CA ARG A 152 4.03 -29.94 -11.07
C ARG A 152 4.85 -30.97 -11.83
N THR A 153 4.42 -32.22 -11.78
CA THR A 153 4.99 -33.33 -12.54
C THR A 153 4.03 -33.71 -13.65
N ARG A 154 4.50 -33.75 -14.90
CA ARG A 154 3.67 -34.11 -16.05
C ARG A 154 3.48 -35.63 -16.06
N LEU A 155 2.28 -36.08 -15.70
CA LEU A 155 1.95 -37.51 -15.57
C LEU A 155 1.50 -38.10 -16.90
N TYR A 156 0.87 -37.26 -17.72
CA TYR A 156 0.43 -37.64 -19.05
C TYR A 156 0.46 -36.42 -19.96
N GLU A 157 0.90 -36.63 -21.20
CA GLU A 157 0.82 -35.62 -22.26
C GLU A 157 0.57 -36.30 -23.62
N LYS A 158 -0.48 -35.85 -24.32
CA LYS A 158 -0.69 -36.16 -25.74
C LYS A 158 -1.03 -34.92 -26.54
N LYS A 159 -0.17 -34.62 -27.51
CA LYS A 159 -0.38 -33.55 -28.48
C LYS A 159 -1.48 -33.92 -29.49
N LEU A 160 -2.50 -33.08 -29.56
CA LEU A 160 -3.51 -33.07 -30.61
C LEU A 160 -2.98 -32.39 -31.86
N THR A 161 -3.29 -33.02 -32.99
CA THR A 161 -2.96 -32.60 -34.35
C THR A 161 -4.16 -32.89 -35.24
N SER A 162 -4.26 -32.22 -36.38
CA SER A 162 -5.38 -32.43 -37.31
C SER A 162 -5.55 -33.92 -37.73
N GLY A 163 -4.47 -34.70 -37.76
CA GLY A 163 -4.51 -36.12 -38.13
C GLY A 163 -4.97 -37.06 -37.01
N ASN A 164 -4.81 -36.68 -35.74
CA ASN A 164 -5.16 -37.51 -34.59
C ASN A 164 -6.36 -36.97 -33.77
N LEU A 165 -6.98 -35.87 -34.22
CA LEU A 165 -8.10 -35.23 -33.52
C LEU A 165 -9.29 -36.18 -33.32
N LYS A 166 -9.55 -37.06 -34.28
CA LYS A 166 -10.56 -38.13 -34.18
C LYS A 166 -10.33 -39.09 -33.00
N ASN A 167 -9.11 -39.15 -32.48
CA ASN A 167 -8.71 -39.98 -31.34
C ASN A 167 -8.74 -39.21 -30.01
N ALA A 168 -9.24 -37.97 -29.98
CA ALA A 168 -9.24 -37.15 -28.78
C ALA A 168 -9.95 -37.83 -27.60
N ALA A 169 -11.11 -38.45 -27.82
CA ALA A 169 -11.82 -39.20 -26.78
C ALA A 169 -10.95 -40.31 -26.18
N ARG A 170 -10.28 -41.09 -27.04
CA ARG A 170 -9.35 -42.14 -26.60
C ARG A 170 -8.17 -41.58 -25.79
N PHE A 171 -7.65 -40.41 -26.15
CA PHE A 171 -6.57 -39.77 -25.39
C PHE A 171 -7.03 -39.27 -24.02
N VAL A 172 -8.30 -38.90 -23.87
CA VAL A 172 -8.90 -38.59 -22.56
C VAL A 172 -9.05 -39.86 -21.73
N ASP A 173 -9.50 -40.96 -22.32
CA ASP A 173 -9.59 -42.26 -21.64
C ASP A 173 -8.21 -42.76 -21.18
N GLU A 174 -7.20 -42.63 -22.04
CA GLU A 174 -5.79 -42.92 -21.69
C GLU A 174 -5.31 -42.05 -20.52
N ALA A 175 -5.70 -40.77 -20.50
CA ALA A 175 -5.37 -39.86 -19.40
C ALA A 175 -6.04 -40.29 -18.08
N HIS A 176 -7.33 -40.66 -18.09
CA HIS A 176 -8.01 -41.20 -16.92
C HIS A 176 -7.42 -42.52 -16.45
N ALA A 177 -7.04 -43.41 -17.37
CA ALA A 177 -6.34 -44.64 -17.03
C ALA A 177 -4.98 -44.36 -16.36
N ALA A 178 -4.23 -43.37 -16.86
CA ALA A 178 -2.99 -42.93 -16.24
C ALA A 178 -3.20 -42.40 -14.81
N ILE A 179 -4.31 -41.67 -14.55
CA ILE A 179 -4.67 -41.22 -13.19
C ILE A 179 -4.97 -42.41 -12.27
N ASN A 180 -5.79 -43.36 -12.73
CA ASN A 180 -6.21 -44.52 -11.93
C ASN A 180 -5.06 -45.49 -11.64
N ALA A 181 -4.00 -45.48 -12.44
CA ALA A 181 -2.81 -46.31 -12.24
C ALA A 181 -1.83 -45.74 -11.20
N LEU A 182 -2.05 -44.51 -10.71
CA LEU A 182 -1.17 -43.88 -9.72
C LEU A 182 -1.34 -44.52 -8.33
N PRO A 183 -0.24 -44.78 -7.61
CA PRO A 183 -0.32 -45.16 -6.20
C PRO A 183 -0.99 -44.05 -5.38
N GLN A 184 -1.91 -44.43 -4.50
CA GLN A 184 -2.62 -43.49 -3.63
C GLN A 184 -1.62 -42.71 -2.75
N GLY A 185 -1.73 -41.38 -2.74
CA GLY A 185 -0.84 -40.50 -1.97
C GLY A 185 0.46 -40.08 -2.68
N SER A 186 0.64 -40.40 -3.98
CA SER A 186 1.83 -39.98 -4.74
C SER A 186 1.91 -38.47 -5.00
N TYR A 187 0.76 -37.78 -4.99
CA TYR A 187 0.61 -36.35 -5.22
C TYR A 187 -0.50 -35.81 -4.32
N ASP A 188 -0.40 -34.54 -3.91
CA ASP A 188 -1.45 -33.88 -3.11
C ASP A 188 -2.72 -33.67 -3.93
N THR A 189 -2.54 -33.26 -5.19
CA THR A 189 -3.62 -32.96 -6.13
C THR A 189 -3.25 -33.49 -7.52
N ILE A 190 -4.24 -34.00 -8.25
CA ILE A 190 -4.13 -34.32 -9.67
C ILE A 190 -4.95 -33.28 -10.45
N ASP A 191 -4.31 -32.60 -11.40
CA ASP A 191 -4.89 -31.53 -12.22
C ASP A 191 -4.95 -31.95 -13.69
N GLY A 192 -6.17 -32.21 -14.16
CA GLY A 192 -6.47 -32.71 -15.51
C GLY A 192 -7.38 -33.95 -15.48
N PRO A 193 -7.71 -34.52 -16.65
CA PRO A 193 -7.23 -34.14 -17.98
C PRO A 193 -7.73 -32.77 -18.44
N LYS A 194 -6.80 -31.92 -18.90
CA LYS A 194 -7.08 -30.55 -19.40
C LYS A 194 -6.29 -30.25 -20.66
N MET A 195 -6.64 -29.17 -21.36
CA MET A 195 -5.87 -28.68 -22.50
C MET A 195 -4.78 -27.72 -22.05
N ASP A 196 -3.54 -27.98 -22.44
CA ASP A 196 -2.39 -27.09 -22.32
C ASP A 196 -1.75 -26.91 -23.70
N GLY A 197 -2.04 -25.77 -24.33
CA GLY A 197 -1.73 -25.54 -25.74
C GLY A 197 -2.41 -26.58 -26.65
N PRO A 198 -1.68 -27.23 -27.58
CA PRO A 198 -2.24 -28.28 -28.42
C PRO A 198 -2.25 -29.66 -27.73
N SER A 199 -1.93 -29.78 -26.45
CA SER A 199 -1.82 -31.08 -25.76
C SER A 199 -2.94 -31.29 -24.74
N ILE A 200 -3.43 -32.53 -24.63
CA ILE A 200 -4.16 -33.02 -23.46
C ILE A 200 -3.12 -33.42 -22.43
N VAL A 201 -3.21 -32.86 -21.22
CA VAL A 201 -2.25 -33.07 -20.14
C VAL A 201 -2.92 -33.46 -18.84
N VAL A 202 -2.20 -34.24 -18.03
CA VAL A 202 -2.48 -34.49 -16.61
C VAL A 202 -1.22 -34.15 -15.83
N GLU A 203 -1.37 -33.36 -14.78
CA GLU A 203 -0.28 -32.93 -13.92
C GLU A 203 -0.52 -33.39 -12.49
N GLY A 204 0.50 -33.98 -11.86
CA GLY A 204 0.53 -34.26 -10.43
C GLY A 204 1.17 -33.10 -9.69
N VAL A 205 0.49 -32.59 -8.68
CA VAL A 205 0.95 -31.44 -7.89
C VAL A 205 1.37 -31.92 -6.51
N THR A 206 2.60 -31.61 -6.12
CA THR A 206 3.12 -31.80 -4.75
C THR A 206 3.49 -30.45 -4.16
N SER A 207 3.21 -30.26 -2.88
CA SER A 207 3.44 -29.01 -2.18
C SER A 207 4.53 -29.20 -1.14
N SER A 208 5.63 -28.47 -1.28
CA SER A 208 6.68 -28.40 -0.26
C SER A 208 6.78 -26.99 0.29
N GLY A 209 6.93 -26.82 1.60
CA GLY A 209 7.26 -25.53 2.20
C GLY A 209 8.73 -25.19 1.94
N SER A 210 9.00 -24.05 1.30
CA SER A 210 10.36 -23.50 1.19
C SER A 210 10.42 -22.16 1.91
N HIS A 211 11.45 -21.96 2.72
CA HIS A 211 11.68 -20.67 3.36
C HIS A 211 12.14 -19.64 2.32
N VAL A 212 11.41 -18.52 2.26
CA VAL A 212 11.77 -17.33 1.52
C VAL A 212 12.38 -16.35 2.50
N PRO A 213 13.62 -15.89 2.28
CA PRO A 213 14.26 -14.92 3.16
C PRO A 213 13.48 -13.59 3.15
N GLY A 214 13.60 -12.85 4.23
CA GLY A 214 12.99 -11.53 4.35
C GLY A 214 13.71 -10.46 3.55
N ILE A 215 13.00 -9.38 3.25
CA ILE A 215 13.55 -8.17 2.63
C ILE A 215 13.94 -7.19 3.74
N ASP A 216 15.15 -6.61 3.65
CA ASP A 216 15.58 -5.53 4.55
C ASP A 216 14.77 -4.26 4.29
N SER A 217 13.68 -4.12 5.02
CA SER A 217 12.72 -3.04 4.94
C SER A 217 12.00 -2.88 6.28
N GLY A 218 11.28 -1.78 6.45
CA GLY A 218 10.56 -1.49 7.69
C GLY A 218 9.22 -0.84 7.42
N PHE A 219 8.28 -1.06 8.33
CA PHE A 219 7.04 -0.31 8.37
C PHE A 219 6.58 -0.12 9.81
N SER A 220 5.76 0.91 10.00
CA SER A 220 5.05 1.15 11.26
C SER A 220 3.56 0.98 11.01
N TYR A 221 2.86 0.37 11.96
CA TYR A 221 1.42 0.25 11.95
C TYR A 221 0.81 1.23 12.94
N TYR A 222 -0.23 1.94 12.52
CA TYR A 222 -0.94 2.91 13.34
C TYR A 222 -2.44 2.72 13.16
N GLU A 223 -3.18 2.84 14.25
CA GLU A 223 -4.64 2.92 14.23
C GLU A 223 -5.07 4.37 14.42
N LEU A 224 -6.17 4.74 13.77
CA LEU A 224 -6.79 6.03 14.02
C LEU A 224 -7.53 5.97 15.36
N GLY A 225 -7.22 6.91 16.24
CA GLY A 225 -8.00 7.14 17.45
C GLY A 225 -9.37 7.76 17.14
N PRO A 226 -10.15 8.07 18.19
CA PRO A 226 -11.41 8.79 18.04
C PRO A 226 -11.23 10.10 17.26
N ALA A 227 -12.24 10.48 16.47
CA ALA A 227 -12.21 11.73 15.72
C ALA A 227 -12.03 12.92 16.68
N LEU A 228 -11.12 13.83 16.35
CA LEU A 228 -10.81 14.99 17.19
C LEU A 228 -12.00 15.95 17.35
N PHE A 229 -12.86 16.00 16.33
CA PHE A 229 -14.00 16.89 16.27
C PHE A 229 -15.29 16.09 16.11
N ASP A 230 -16.31 16.47 16.86
CA ASP A 230 -17.68 16.07 16.61
C ASP A 230 -18.31 17.09 15.66
N VAL A 231 -18.98 16.59 14.62
CA VAL A 231 -19.67 17.41 13.62
C VAL A 231 -21.15 17.11 13.73
N GLU A 232 -21.93 18.08 14.17
CA GLU A 232 -23.38 18.01 14.24
C GLU A 232 -23.99 18.71 13.02
N GLU A 233 -24.64 17.92 12.17
CA GLU A 233 -25.37 18.43 11.01
C GLU A 233 -26.62 19.19 11.47
N PRO A 234 -26.97 20.32 10.83
CA PRO A 234 -28.15 21.07 11.19
C PRO A 234 -29.42 20.26 10.87
N PRO A 235 -30.52 20.47 11.62
CA PRO A 235 -31.80 19.83 11.32
C PRO A 235 -32.22 20.07 9.88
N ILE A 236 -32.87 19.09 9.25
CA ILE A 236 -33.29 19.13 7.83
C ILE A 236 -34.10 20.39 7.47
N ALA A 237 -34.79 21.00 8.44
CA ALA A 237 -35.54 22.24 8.28
C ALA A 237 -34.68 23.52 8.15
N SER A 238 -33.37 23.43 8.42
CA SER A 238 -32.43 24.55 8.48
C SER A 238 -31.21 24.31 7.57
N LYS A 239 -31.44 23.94 6.30
CA LYS A 239 -30.38 23.69 5.29
C LYS A 239 -29.49 24.91 4.98
N SER A 240 -29.79 26.10 5.50
CA SER A 240 -28.95 27.29 5.42
C SER A 240 -27.96 27.44 6.57
N ALA A 241 -28.10 26.67 7.66
CA ALA A 241 -27.16 26.71 8.77
C ALA A 241 -25.91 25.88 8.43
N SER A 242 -24.75 26.35 8.88
CA SER A 242 -23.51 25.57 8.81
C SER A 242 -23.51 24.51 9.93
N PRO A 243 -22.86 23.34 9.71
CA PRO A 243 -22.71 22.33 10.75
C PRO A 243 -21.96 22.90 11.96
N SER A 244 -22.39 22.52 13.16
CA SER A 244 -21.69 22.85 14.40
C SER A 244 -20.55 21.88 14.61
N ILE A 245 -19.37 22.42 14.88
CA ILE A 245 -18.16 21.65 15.17
C ILE A 245 -17.86 21.85 16.66
N SER A 246 -17.62 20.76 17.39
CA SER A 246 -17.16 20.73 18.78
C SER A 246 -15.91 19.85 18.90
N LEU A 247 -15.10 20.07 19.96
CA LEU A 247 -14.02 19.12 20.27
C LEU A 247 -14.65 17.88 20.91
N ASN A 248 -14.22 16.70 20.44
CA ASN A 248 -14.70 15.44 20.98
C ASN A 248 -14.20 15.24 22.41
N ALA A 249 -15.13 15.23 23.37
CA ALA A 249 -14.82 15.11 24.80
C ALA A 249 -14.24 13.74 25.19
N SER A 250 -14.38 12.71 24.35
CA SER A 250 -13.76 11.39 24.56
C SER A 250 -12.26 11.39 24.21
N VAL A 251 -11.79 12.39 23.46
CA VAL A 251 -10.38 12.50 23.08
C VAL A 251 -9.56 13.03 24.26
N PRO A 252 -8.47 12.33 24.66
CA PRO A 252 -7.59 12.82 25.72
C PRO A 252 -7.03 14.21 25.40
N ILE A 253 -6.99 15.09 26.41
CA ILE A 253 -6.45 16.46 26.28
C ILE A 253 -5.05 16.48 25.67
N GLU A 254 -4.23 15.49 26.02
CA GLU A 254 -2.92 15.18 25.43
C GLU A 254 -2.94 15.14 23.89
N ALA A 255 -3.92 14.48 23.30
CA ALA A 255 -4.03 14.34 21.84
C ALA A 255 -4.45 15.67 21.19
N VAL A 256 -5.33 16.43 21.84
CA VAL A 256 -5.71 17.79 21.42
C VAL A 256 -4.48 18.71 21.44
N ARG A 257 -3.68 18.68 22.52
CA ARG A 257 -2.44 19.45 22.65
C ARG A 257 -1.45 19.11 21.55
N ARG A 258 -1.21 17.82 21.29
CA ARG A 258 -0.34 17.35 20.19
C ARG A 258 -0.83 17.84 18.83
N TYR A 259 -2.13 17.76 18.58
CA TYR A 259 -2.72 18.21 17.32
C TYR A 259 -2.50 19.72 17.14
N VAL A 260 -2.89 20.54 18.11
CA VAL A 260 -2.75 22.01 18.03
C VAL A 260 -1.27 22.39 17.87
N TRP A 261 -0.38 21.79 18.66
CA TRP A 261 1.05 22.03 18.56
C TRP A 261 1.60 21.67 17.18
N HIS A 262 1.31 20.47 16.67
CA HIS A 262 1.80 20.03 15.37
C HIS A 262 1.26 20.89 14.24
N THR A 263 -0.01 21.27 14.29
CA THR A 263 -0.65 22.13 13.27
C THR A 263 0.03 23.50 13.19
N GLU A 264 0.37 24.10 14.35
CA GLU A 264 1.05 25.40 14.42
C GLU A 264 2.53 25.35 14.04
N THR A 265 3.22 24.31 14.50
CA THR A 265 4.70 24.31 14.53
C THR A 265 5.33 23.34 13.56
N ARG A 266 4.60 22.31 13.13
CA ARG A 266 5.11 21.12 12.44
C ARG A 266 6.24 20.41 13.21
N ALA A 267 6.32 20.64 14.52
CA ALA A 267 7.33 20.08 15.41
C ALA A 267 6.75 18.99 16.31
N SER A 268 7.63 18.17 16.88
CA SER A 268 7.28 17.19 17.90
C SER A 268 6.83 17.91 19.18
N TYR A 269 5.75 17.42 19.79
CA TYR A 269 5.23 17.93 21.04
C TYR A 269 5.94 17.31 22.24
N VAL A 270 6.29 18.14 23.23
CA VAL A 270 6.81 17.72 24.53
C VAL A 270 5.92 18.33 25.60
N ASP A 271 5.40 17.50 26.50
CA ASP A 271 4.54 17.97 27.58
C ASP A 271 5.34 18.82 28.59
N ARG A 272 4.94 20.09 28.72
CA ARG A 272 5.49 21.07 29.66
C ARG A 272 4.43 21.58 30.64
N THR A 273 3.35 20.83 30.83
CA THR A 273 2.21 21.25 31.67
C THR A 273 2.54 21.36 33.15
N ALA A 274 3.64 20.73 33.59
CA ALA A 274 4.22 20.92 34.91
C ALA A 274 4.73 22.35 35.16
N GLU A 275 5.12 23.09 34.11
CA GLU A 275 5.58 24.48 34.21
C GLU A 275 4.39 25.46 34.21
N CYS A 276 3.42 25.21 33.35
CA CYS A 276 2.17 25.95 33.28
C CYS A 276 1.09 25.05 32.66
N PRO A 277 -0.08 24.86 33.31
CA PRO A 277 -1.11 23.90 32.85
C PRO A 277 -1.58 24.09 31.41
N TRP A 278 -1.48 25.32 30.89
CA TRP A 278 -1.97 25.71 29.58
C TRP A 278 -0.88 25.68 28.50
N LEU A 279 0.41 25.53 28.87
CA LEU A 279 1.53 25.69 27.96
C LEU A 279 1.64 24.51 26.97
N LEU A 280 1.67 24.83 25.68
CA LEU A 280 2.03 23.88 24.63
C LEU A 280 3.54 23.89 24.35
N GLY A 281 4.17 25.08 24.42
CA GLY A 281 5.61 25.24 24.21
C GLY A 281 5.96 26.53 23.48
N GLU A 282 7.21 26.63 23.04
CA GLU A 282 7.76 27.77 22.31
C GLU A 282 8.34 27.31 20.98
N ASN A 283 8.03 28.02 19.89
CA ASN A 283 8.62 27.76 18.58
C ASN A 283 8.78 29.08 17.81
N ALA A 284 9.93 29.25 17.14
CA ALA A 284 10.23 30.43 16.33
C ALA A 284 9.89 31.78 17.04
N GLN A 285 10.27 31.91 18.31
CA GLN A 285 10.03 33.07 19.20
C GLN A 285 8.58 33.26 19.68
N ALA A 286 7.62 32.49 19.16
CA ALA A 286 6.24 32.49 19.63
C ALA A 286 6.05 31.51 20.80
N ALA A 287 5.15 31.85 21.73
CA ALA A 287 4.72 30.97 22.82
C ALA A 287 3.28 30.54 22.57
N TYR A 288 2.98 29.26 22.74
CA TYR A 288 1.68 28.68 22.43
C TYR A 288 1.00 28.13 23.67
N TYR A 289 -0.27 28.45 23.84
CA TYR A 289 -1.09 28.02 24.97
C TYR A 289 -2.42 27.45 24.49
N LEU A 290 -2.87 26.38 25.16
CA LEU A 290 -4.19 25.80 25.01
C LEU A 290 -4.93 25.86 26.34
N ALA A 291 -5.74 26.91 26.51
CA ALA A 291 -6.68 27.02 27.61
C ALA A 291 -7.96 26.28 27.25
N TYR A 292 -7.98 24.97 27.50
CA TYR A 292 -9.12 24.10 27.22
C TYR A 292 -9.33 23.11 28.36
N VAL A 293 -10.56 23.03 28.83
CA VAL A 293 -11.03 22.03 29.79
C VAL A 293 -12.25 21.35 29.18
N PRO A 294 -12.24 20.02 29.02
CA PRO A 294 -13.38 19.30 28.44
C PRO A 294 -14.69 19.62 29.16
N GLY A 295 -15.73 19.97 28.40
CA GLY A 295 -17.05 20.31 28.92
C GLY A 295 -17.18 21.67 29.60
N GLN A 296 -16.12 22.50 29.62
CA GLN A 296 -16.16 23.84 30.21
C GLN A 296 -15.77 24.91 29.20
N GLU A 297 -16.43 26.06 29.29
CA GLU A 297 -16.10 27.23 28.49
C GLU A 297 -14.93 27.99 29.12
N THR A 298 -13.82 28.10 28.40
CA THR A 298 -12.65 28.86 28.84
C THR A 298 -12.65 30.25 28.21
N VAL A 299 -12.41 31.27 29.03
CA VAL A 299 -12.42 32.67 28.58
C VAL A 299 -11.03 33.25 28.72
N LEU A 300 -10.50 33.82 27.63
CA LEU A 300 -9.30 34.63 27.67
C LEU A 300 -9.62 36.01 28.27
N ASP A 301 -9.23 36.20 29.53
CA ASP A 301 -9.33 37.44 30.28
C ASP A 301 -7.98 37.81 30.93
N TYR A 302 -7.95 38.92 31.67
CA TYR A 302 -6.76 39.36 32.41
C TYR A 302 -6.34 38.40 33.54
N GLY A 303 -7.25 37.55 34.04
CA GLY A 303 -6.93 36.52 35.03
C GLY A 303 -6.09 35.42 34.39
N LEU A 304 -6.59 34.84 33.30
CA LEU A 304 -5.87 33.81 32.55
C LEU A 304 -4.52 34.30 32.02
N LEU A 305 -4.45 35.55 31.52
CA LEU A 305 -3.20 36.12 31.02
C LEU A 305 -2.08 36.21 32.09
N LYS A 306 -2.44 36.33 33.37
CA LYS A 306 -1.48 36.34 34.49
C LYS A 306 -0.92 34.95 34.79
N GLU A 307 -1.67 33.89 34.47
CA GLU A 307 -1.22 32.50 34.63
C GLU A 307 -0.23 32.07 33.55
N LEU A 308 -0.19 32.78 32.41
CA LEU A 308 0.71 32.48 31.29
C LEU A 308 2.14 32.96 31.61
N THR A 309 2.97 32.02 32.08
CA THR A 309 4.32 32.29 32.62
C THR A 309 5.37 32.58 31.54
N VAL A 310 5.26 31.91 30.39
CA VAL A 310 6.14 32.08 29.22
C VAL A 310 5.58 33.15 28.29
N LYS A 311 6.41 34.12 27.90
CA LYS A 311 6.03 35.17 26.94
C LYS A 311 6.80 34.97 25.64
N GLY A 312 6.06 34.91 24.53
CA GLY A 312 6.60 34.90 23.17
C GLY A 312 6.08 36.08 22.36
N HIS A 313 6.69 36.27 21.19
CA HIS A 313 6.35 37.32 20.23
C HIS A 313 5.98 36.69 18.88
N PRO A 314 4.69 36.37 18.62
CA PRO A 314 3.52 36.59 19.49
C PRO A 314 3.32 35.50 20.56
N THR A 315 2.47 35.80 21.56
CA THR A 315 1.91 34.79 22.46
C THR A 315 0.55 34.34 21.93
N VAL A 316 0.47 33.13 21.40
CA VAL A 316 -0.75 32.55 20.81
C VAL A 316 -1.53 31.80 21.88
N VAL A 317 -2.80 32.16 22.09
CA VAL A 317 -3.66 31.56 23.12
C VAL A 317 -4.94 31.02 22.50
N TYR A 318 -5.14 29.72 22.64
CA TYR A 318 -6.37 29.04 22.28
C TYR A 318 -7.34 28.99 23.47
N ALA A 319 -8.57 29.50 23.31
CA ALA A 319 -9.64 29.42 24.31
C ALA A 319 -11.03 29.48 23.65
N SER A 320 -12.10 29.16 24.39
CA SER A 320 -13.47 29.16 23.86
C SER A 320 -13.97 30.56 23.49
N ARG A 321 -13.65 31.56 24.32
CA ARG A 321 -14.03 32.96 24.13
C ARG A 321 -12.90 33.91 24.53
N CYS A 322 -13.00 35.15 24.08
CA CYS A 322 -12.13 36.24 24.49
C CYS A 322 -12.98 37.37 25.07
N ALA A 323 -12.60 37.86 26.26
CA ALA A 323 -13.23 39.02 26.91
C ALA A 323 -12.50 40.34 26.59
N LEU A 324 -11.39 40.27 25.85
CA LEU A 324 -10.51 41.39 25.55
C LEU A 324 -10.74 41.88 24.10
N SER A 325 -10.58 43.18 23.88
CA SER A 325 -10.65 43.77 22.53
C SER A 325 -9.38 43.47 21.72
N GLN A 326 -9.47 43.57 20.40
CA GLN A 326 -8.31 43.39 19.53
C GLN A 326 -7.18 44.38 19.85
N GLU A 327 -7.52 45.64 20.13
CA GLU A 327 -6.54 46.68 20.53
C GLU A 327 -5.78 46.29 21.81
N GLN A 328 -6.48 45.71 22.79
CA GLN A 328 -5.85 45.23 24.03
C GLN A 328 -4.91 44.05 23.76
N LEU A 329 -5.35 43.09 22.94
CA LEU A 329 -4.54 41.93 22.56
C LEU A 329 -3.27 42.35 21.79
N ASP A 330 -3.40 43.26 20.83
CA ASP A 330 -2.29 43.78 20.03
C ASP A 330 -1.28 44.52 20.91
N ALA A 331 -1.76 45.36 21.84
CA ALA A 331 -0.90 46.07 22.79
C ALA A 331 -0.09 45.12 23.70
N MET A 332 -0.59 43.90 23.93
CA MET A 332 0.08 42.87 24.72
C MET A 332 0.84 41.84 23.88
N GLY A 333 0.80 41.94 22.55
CA GLY A 333 1.41 40.96 21.64
C GLY A 333 0.77 39.57 21.73
N VAL A 334 -0.52 39.50 22.09
CA VAL A 334 -1.27 38.25 22.24
C VAL A 334 -2.13 38.01 21.01
N VAL A 335 -2.12 36.79 20.48
CA VAL A 335 -2.99 36.36 19.39
C VAL A 335 -4.01 35.37 19.94
N PHE A 336 -5.28 35.78 19.96
CA PHE A 336 -6.37 34.90 20.37
C PHE A 336 -6.80 34.00 19.20
N LYS A 337 -6.93 32.70 19.48
CA LYS A 337 -7.48 31.72 18.55
C LYS A 337 -8.67 30.98 19.16
N GLN A 338 -9.84 31.07 18.51
CA GLN A 338 -11.06 30.47 19.05
C GLN A 338 -11.10 28.96 18.83
N ILE A 339 -11.31 28.19 19.90
CA ILE A 339 -11.62 26.75 19.81
C ILE A 339 -13.13 26.53 19.73
N PRO A 340 -13.60 25.53 18.98
CA PRO A 340 -12.86 24.59 18.14
C PRO A 340 -12.62 25.10 16.71
N SER A 341 -13.27 26.20 16.32
CA SER A 341 -13.42 26.63 14.93
C SER A 341 -12.10 26.96 14.22
N GLN A 342 -11.13 27.55 14.92
CA GLN A 342 -9.82 27.85 14.33
C GLN A 342 -8.89 26.65 14.31
N ILE A 343 -9.10 25.64 15.16
CA ILE A 343 -8.33 24.40 15.13
C ILE A 343 -8.83 23.51 13.97
N ALA A 344 -10.14 23.48 13.72
CA ALA A 344 -10.76 22.65 12.69
C ALA A 344 -10.56 23.14 11.23
N ARG A 345 -10.11 24.39 11.03
CA ARG A 345 -9.97 25.01 9.70
C ARG A 345 -8.52 25.08 9.19
N MET A 346 -7.55 24.57 9.95
CA MET A 346 -6.11 24.70 9.68
C MET A 346 -5.51 23.60 8.81
#